data_AF-A0AAD8ZQ37-F1
#
_entry.id   AF-A0AAD8ZQ37-F1
#
_cell.length_a   1.000
_cell.length_b   1.000
_cell.length_c   1.000
_cell.angle_alpha   90.00
_cell.angle_beta   90.00
_cell.angle_gamma   90.00
#
_symmetry.space_group_name_H-M   'P 1'
#
loop_
_entity.id
_entity.type
_entity.pdbx_description
1 polymer ?
#
loop_
_entity_poly.entity_id
_entity_poly.type
_entity_poly.pdbx_seq_one_letter_code
_entity_poly.pdbx_strand_id
1 'polypeptide(L)'
;IFDICLLFRWSHCQGRWAKAGRMAGRRAALKTIDWLAFAERVPPHQRSMFNSLKTRSDAISAKLASLPEKPASIDWAYYRSVVAKPGMVDEFEKRFNALKVPEPVDTQTSAITTQEVETNKDAMSYIEASSARIAGYEKELEKFKNMVPFDQMTIEDLNAAFPETKLDKVKYPYWPHKPIAEL
;
A
#
# COMPACT_ATOMS: atom_id res chain seq x y z
N ILE A 1 18.51 -3.68 6.01
CA ILE A 1 18.54 -2.19 6.11
C ILE A 1 17.65 -1.53 5.04
N PHE A 2 17.72 -1.92 3.76
CA PHE A 2 16.84 -1.39 2.71
C PHE A 2 15.33 -1.66 2.92
N ASP A 3 14.95 -2.72 3.64
CA ASP A 3 13.54 -3.06 3.92
C ASP A 3 12.91 -2.29 5.10
N ILE A 4 13.72 -1.87 6.07
CA ILE A 4 13.22 -1.17 7.28
C ILE A 4 12.83 0.28 6.94
N CYS A 5 13.55 0.92 6.01
CA CYS A 5 13.22 2.26 5.52
C CYS A 5 11.88 2.32 4.77
N LEU A 6 11.46 1.22 4.13
CA LEU A 6 10.18 1.15 3.41
C LEU A 6 8.98 1.09 4.38
N LEU A 7 9.14 0.39 5.52
CA LEU A 7 8.11 0.26 6.54
C LEU A 7 7.95 1.53 7.39
N PHE A 8 9.03 2.23 7.72
CA PHE A 8 8.95 3.50 8.47
C PHE A 8 8.22 4.60 7.68
N ARG A 9 8.35 4.60 6.35
CA ARG A 9 7.64 5.54 5.47
C ARG A 9 6.16 5.19 5.31
N TRP A 10 5.75 3.97 5.62
CA TRP A 10 4.36 3.53 5.60
C TRP A 10 3.60 4.04 6.84
N SER A 11 4.23 4.00 8.03
CA SER A 11 3.65 4.56 9.26
C SER A 11 3.43 6.08 9.19
N HIS A 12 4.36 6.81 8.56
CA HIS A 12 4.18 8.25 8.30
C HIS A 12 3.13 8.58 7.22
N CYS A 13 2.69 7.57 6.44
CA CYS A 13 1.64 7.74 5.46
C CYS A 13 0.25 7.60 6.10
N GLN A 14 0.04 6.65 7.01
CA GLN A 14 -1.25 6.42 7.69
C GLN A 14 -1.79 7.65 8.45
N GLY A 15 -0.94 8.42 9.11
CA GLY A 15 -1.36 9.56 9.94
C GLY A 15 -2.02 10.71 9.17
N ARG A 16 -1.91 10.75 7.84
CA ARG A 16 -2.44 11.85 7.01
C ARG A 16 -3.78 11.52 6.32
N TRP A 17 -4.24 10.27 6.40
CA TRP A 17 -5.51 9.83 5.79
C TRP A 17 -6.68 9.74 6.80
N ALA A 18 -6.40 9.64 8.10
CA ALA A 18 -7.40 9.46 9.16
C ALA A 18 -8.25 10.71 9.54
N LYS A 19 -8.08 11.85 8.84
CA LYS A 19 -8.96 13.03 9.00
C LYS A 19 -9.45 13.53 7.65
N ALA A 20 -10.39 12.79 7.06
CA ALA A 20 -11.22 13.32 5.98
C ALA A 20 -12.70 13.13 6.37
N GLY A 21 -13.22 14.13 7.09
CA GLY A 21 -14.63 14.18 7.44
C GLY A 21 -15.54 14.28 6.21
N ARG A 22 -16.69 13.60 6.32
CA ARG A 22 -17.96 13.83 5.60
C ARG A 22 -17.81 14.04 4.07
N MET A 23 -17.90 12.94 3.33
CA MET A 23 -17.80 12.86 1.86
C MET A 23 -19.12 13.21 1.15
N ALA A 24 -19.77 14.31 1.51
CA ALA A 24 -20.92 14.84 0.78
C ALA A 24 -20.47 16.08 0.00
N GLY A 25 -20.58 16.03 -1.32
CA GLY A 25 -20.21 17.12 -2.23
C GLY A 25 -18.72 17.30 -2.47
N ARG A 26 -18.06 16.39 -3.22
CA ARG A 26 -16.75 16.69 -3.80
C ARG A 26 -16.64 16.11 -5.21
N ARG A 27 -16.45 16.99 -6.21
CA ARG A 27 -15.40 16.76 -7.21
C ARG A 27 -14.15 16.46 -6.38
N ALA A 28 -13.91 15.17 -6.12
CA ALA A 28 -12.88 14.74 -5.19
C ALA A 28 -11.61 15.45 -5.59
N ALA A 29 -11.09 16.27 -4.67
CA ALA A 29 -9.84 16.98 -4.85
C ALA A 29 -8.86 16.04 -5.54
N LEU A 30 -8.36 16.44 -6.71
CA LEU A 30 -7.38 15.75 -7.52
C LEU A 30 -6.13 15.53 -6.66
N LYS A 31 -6.18 14.57 -5.73
CA LYS A 31 -5.00 14.09 -5.04
C LYS A 31 -4.23 13.39 -6.14
N THR A 32 -3.18 14.03 -6.61
CA THR A 32 -2.22 13.45 -7.56
C THR A 32 -1.64 12.21 -6.91
N ILE A 33 -2.14 11.05 -7.30
CA ILE A 33 -1.59 9.76 -6.88
C ILE A 33 -0.24 9.62 -7.57
N ASP A 34 0.81 9.45 -6.79
CA ASP A 34 2.12 9.11 -7.34
C ASP A 34 2.11 7.64 -7.78
N TRP A 35 1.72 7.42 -9.04
CA TRP A 35 1.62 6.10 -9.63
C TRP A 35 2.98 5.39 -9.76
N LEU A 36 4.09 6.13 -9.83
CA LEU A 36 5.43 5.55 -9.91
C LEU A 36 5.82 4.95 -8.56
N ALA A 37 5.70 5.74 -7.50
CA ALA A 37 6.02 5.26 -6.16
C ALA A 37 5.06 4.13 -5.71
N PHE A 38 3.82 4.10 -6.21
CA PHE A 38 2.93 2.97 -5.96
C PHE A 38 3.35 1.72 -6.72
N ALA A 39 3.73 1.85 -8.00
CA ALA A 39 4.17 0.72 -8.83
C ALA A 39 5.42 0.02 -8.26
N GLU A 40 6.34 0.75 -7.64
CA GLU A 40 7.52 0.20 -6.97
C GLU A 40 7.19 -0.68 -5.76
N ARG A 41 6.10 -0.38 -5.05
CA ARG A 41 5.70 -1.10 -3.83
C ARG A 41 4.89 -2.36 -4.13
N VAL A 42 4.34 -2.49 -5.33
CA VAL A 42 3.46 -3.60 -5.69
C VAL A 42 4.28 -4.85 -6.01
N PRO A 43 4.04 -5.96 -5.28
CA PRO A 43 4.68 -7.24 -5.60
C PRO A 43 4.33 -7.73 -7.02
N PRO A 44 5.21 -8.52 -7.67
CA PRO A 44 4.98 -8.97 -9.06
C PRO A 44 3.64 -9.68 -9.27
N HIS A 45 3.19 -10.48 -8.29
CA HIS A 45 1.93 -11.23 -8.35
C HIS A 45 0.68 -10.34 -8.35
N GLN A 46 0.76 -9.09 -7.88
CA GLN A 46 -0.37 -8.16 -7.79
C GLN A 46 -0.38 -7.10 -8.90
N ARG A 47 0.61 -7.12 -9.81
CA ARG A 47 0.72 -6.11 -10.89
C ARG A 47 -0.49 -6.06 -11.80
N SER A 48 -1.12 -7.21 -12.08
CA SER A 48 -2.36 -7.27 -12.87
C SER A 48 -3.50 -6.48 -12.19
N MET A 49 -3.69 -6.68 -10.89
CA MET A 49 -4.69 -5.96 -10.10
C MET A 49 -4.41 -4.45 -10.06
N PHE A 50 -3.14 -4.07 -9.90
CA PHE A 50 -2.72 -2.66 -9.94
C PHE A 50 -3.01 -2.00 -11.30
N ASN A 51 -2.67 -2.66 -12.41
CA ASN A 51 -2.95 -2.13 -13.74
C ASN A 51 -4.47 -1.94 -13.97
N SER A 52 -5.28 -2.86 -13.45
CA SER A 52 -6.74 -2.76 -13.52
C SER A 52 -7.27 -1.56 -12.71
N LEU A 53 -6.73 -1.33 -11.51
CA LEU A 53 -7.06 -0.18 -10.67
C LEU A 53 -6.67 1.13 -11.35
N LYS A 54 -5.43 1.21 -11.87
CA LYS A 54 -4.92 2.40 -12.57
C LYS A 54 -5.80 2.75 -13.77
N THR A 55 -6.12 1.77 -14.61
CA THR A 55 -6.98 1.97 -15.79
C THR A 55 -8.36 2.50 -15.40
N ARG A 56 -8.97 1.93 -14.35
CA ARG A 56 -10.29 2.37 -13.86
C ARG A 56 -10.21 3.79 -13.28
N SER A 57 -9.17 4.09 -12.50
CA SER A 57 -8.96 5.41 -11.92
C SER A 57 -8.78 6.46 -13.01
N ASP A 58 -7.88 6.23 -13.97
CA ASP A 58 -7.61 7.17 -15.07
C ASP A 58 -8.86 7.37 -15.94
N ALA A 59 -9.62 6.31 -16.23
CA ALA A 59 -10.88 6.41 -16.96
C ALA A 59 -11.94 7.25 -16.22
N ILE A 60 -12.04 7.12 -14.89
CA ILE A 60 -12.94 7.95 -14.07
C ILE A 60 -12.45 9.40 -14.05
N SER A 61 -11.15 9.63 -13.86
CA SER A 61 -10.55 10.97 -13.90
C SER A 61 -10.78 11.67 -15.24
N ALA A 62 -10.63 10.97 -16.36
CA ALA A 62 -10.91 11.50 -17.69
C ALA A 62 -12.39 11.85 -17.88
N LYS A 63 -13.30 10.97 -17.43
CA LYS A 63 -14.75 11.24 -17.46
C LYS A 63 -15.12 12.47 -16.61
N LEU A 64 -14.56 12.58 -15.40
CA LEU A 64 -14.79 13.73 -14.53
C LEU A 64 -14.24 15.04 -15.13
N ALA A 65 -13.10 14.99 -15.82
CA ALA A 65 -12.53 16.14 -16.52
C ALA A 65 -13.37 16.58 -17.73
N SER A 66 -14.00 15.62 -18.43
CA SER A 66 -14.88 15.91 -19.58
C SER A 66 -16.23 16.54 -19.19
N LEU A 67 -16.66 16.37 -17.93
CA LEU A 67 -17.93 16.90 -17.45
C LEU A 67 -17.73 18.33 -16.93
N PRO A 68 -18.45 19.33 -17.47
CA PRO A 68 -18.36 20.71 -16.98
C PRO A 68 -18.84 20.82 -15.51
N GLU A 69 -18.30 21.77 -14.75
CA GLU A 69 -18.61 21.92 -13.31
C GLU A 69 -20.03 22.38 -13.03
N LYS A 70 -20.60 23.10 -13.99
CA LYS A 70 -21.94 23.60 -13.95
C LYS A 70 -22.66 23.06 -15.19
N PRO A 71 -23.94 22.64 -15.07
CA PRO A 71 -24.75 22.40 -16.25
C PRO A 71 -24.78 23.68 -17.10
N ALA A 72 -24.92 23.53 -18.42
CA ALA A 72 -25.07 24.68 -19.31
C ALA A 72 -26.22 25.57 -18.82
N SER A 73 -25.95 26.87 -18.66
CA SER A 73 -26.98 27.84 -18.28
C SER A 73 -28.02 27.93 -19.39
N ILE A 74 -29.28 27.63 -19.07
CA ILE A 74 -30.40 27.79 -20.01
C ILE A 74 -30.70 29.29 -20.13
N ASP A 75 -30.73 29.80 -21.36
CA ASP A 75 -31.17 31.18 -21.64
C ASP A 75 -32.70 31.25 -21.65
N TRP A 76 -33.29 31.49 -20.48
CA TRP A 76 -34.74 31.63 -20.32
C TRP A 76 -35.31 32.87 -21.02
N ALA A 77 -34.51 33.91 -21.25
CA ALA A 77 -34.96 35.14 -21.90
C ALA A 77 -35.22 34.92 -23.40
N TYR A 78 -34.35 34.14 -24.05
CA TYR A 78 -34.57 33.71 -25.44
C TYR A 78 -35.87 32.91 -25.58
N TYR A 79 -36.12 31.93 -24.72
CA TYR A 79 -37.32 31.10 -24.81
C TYR A 79 -38.62 31.85 -24.48
N ARG A 80 -38.58 32.84 -23.58
CA ARG A 80 -39.72 33.72 -23.34
C ARG A 80 -40.13 34.52 -24.59
N SER A 81 -39.18 34.86 -25.47
CA SER A 81 -39.44 35.66 -26.68
C SER A 81 -39.97 34.83 -27.87
N VAL A 82 -39.62 33.54 -27.95
CA VAL A 82 -39.96 32.67 -29.09
C VAL A 82 -41.25 31.87 -28.83
N VAL A 83 -41.58 31.56 -27.58
CA VAL A 83 -42.73 30.71 -27.24
C VAL A 83 -44.02 31.54 -27.21
N ALA A 84 -44.95 31.24 -28.12
CA ALA A 84 -46.21 31.96 -28.29
C ALA A 84 -47.21 31.80 -27.13
N LYS A 85 -47.02 30.83 -26.22
CA LYS A 85 -47.88 30.63 -25.05
C LYS A 85 -47.28 31.32 -23.81
N PRO A 86 -47.83 32.44 -23.33
CA PRO A 86 -47.37 33.10 -22.12
C PRO A 86 -47.60 32.19 -20.90
N GLY A 87 -46.60 32.07 -20.02
CA GLY A 87 -46.68 31.31 -18.76
C GLY A 87 -46.07 29.91 -18.77
N MET A 88 -45.89 29.27 -19.93
CA MET A 88 -45.29 27.93 -20.01
C MET A 88 -43.81 27.93 -19.58
N VAL A 89 -43.04 28.93 -20.03
CA VAL A 89 -41.60 29.04 -19.74
C VAL A 89 -41.35 29.28 -18.24
N ASP A 90 -42.22 30.03 -17.56
CA ASP A 90 -42.10 30.33 -16.14
C ASP A 90 -42.42 29.11 -15.25
N GLU A 91 -43.34 28.24 -15.69
CA GLU A 91 -43.60 26.96 -15.02
C GLU A 91 -42.40 26.01 -15.14
N PHE A 92 -41.76 25.95 -16.31
CA PHE A 92 -40.56 25.15 -16.51
C PHE A 92 -39.35 25.68 -15.72
N GLU A 93 -39.17 27.01 -15.66
CA GLU A 93 -38.12 27.62 -14.84
C GLU A 93 -38.31 27.25 -13.34
N LYS A 94 -39.55 27.34 -12.84
CA LYS A 94 -39.88 26.94 -11.46
C LYS A 94 -39.61 25.46 -11.18
N ARG A 95 -40.00 24.56 -12.11
CA ARG A 95 -39.77 23.11 -11.96
C ARG A 95 -38.29 22.75 -12.08
N PHE A 96 -37.55 23.42 -12.95
CA PHE A 96 -36.11 23.23 -13.13
C PHE A 96 -35.32 23.65 -11.89
N ASN A 97 -35.63 24.82 -11.32
CA ASN A 97 -34.99 25.30 -10.09
C ASN A 97 -35.36 24.47 -8.85
N ALA A 98 -36.55 23.85 -8.84
CA ALA A 98 -36.97 22.94 -7.78
C ALA A 98 -36.33 21.55 -7.86
N LEU A 99 -35.84 21.15 -9.04
CA LEU A 99 -35.21 19.85 -9.25
C LEU A 99 -33.78 19.86 -8.70
N LYS A 100 -33.60 19.33 -7.49
CA LYS A 100 -32.27 19.03 -6.95
C LYS A 100 -31.89 17.60 -7.35
N VAL A 101 -30.78 17.45 -8.07
CA VAL A 101 -30.21 16.13 -8.37
C VAL A 101 -29.75 15.51 -7.04
N PRO A 102 -30.26 14.33 -6.63
CA PRO A 102 -29.83 13.69 -5.40
C PRO A 102 -28.36 13.30 -5.53
N GLU A 103 -27.57 13.65 -4.51
CA GLU A 103 -26.18 13.22 -4.44
C GLU A 103 -26.11 11.70 -4.23
N PRO A 104 -25.12 11.01 -4.84
CA PRO A 104 -24.94 9.58 -4.61
C PRO A 104 -24.61 9.32 -3.14
N VAL A 105 -25.31 8.35 -2.54
CA VAL A 105 -25.06 7.92 -1.15
C VAL A 105 -23.77 7.11 -1.10
N ASP A 106 -22.88 7.47 -0.17
CA ASP A 106 -21.63 6.76 0.07
C ASP A 106 -21.89 5.45 0.83
N THR A 107 -21.64 4.32 0.15
CA THR A 107 -21.78 2.97 0.71
C THR A 107 -20.43 2.30 0.99
N GLN A 108 -19.32 2.89 0.56
CA GLN A 108 -18.03 2.20 0.46
C GLN A 108 -17.03 2.63 1.55
N THR A 109 -17.23 3.79 2.18
CA THR A 109 -16.32 4.29 3.23
C THR A 109 -16.22 3.35 4.44
N SER A 110 -17.29 2.64 4.80
CA SER A 110 -17.26 1.66 5.90
C SER A 110 -16.38 0.45 5.56
N ALA A 111 -16.53 -0.10 4.34
CA ALA A 111 -15.75 -1.24 3.87
C ALA A 111 -14.26 -0.90 3.70
N ILE A 112 -13.94 0.32 3.28
CA ILE A 112 -12.54 0.79 3.18
C ILE A 112 -11.92 0.87 4.58
N THR A 113 -12.64 1.44 5.55
CA THR A 113 -12.14 1.59 6.92
C THR A 113 -11.86 0.22 7.56
N THR A 114 -12.70 -0.78 7.34
CA THR A 114 -12.45 -2.14 7.85
C THR A 114 -11.21 -2.77 7.22
N GLN A 115 -11.06 -2.64 5.89
CA GLN A 115 -9.90 -3.17 5.17
C GLN A 115 -8.59 -2.49 5.61
N GLU A 116 -8.62 -1.18 5.88
CA GLU A 116 -7.47 -0.44 6.41
C GLU A 116 -7.04 -1.00 7.77
N VAL A 117 -8.00 -1.23 8.68
CA VAL A 117 -7.70 -1.77 10.02
C VAL A 117 -7.10 -3.17 9.95
N GLU A 118 -7.62 -4.04 9.08
CA GLU A 118 -7.08 -5.40 8.87
C GLU A 118 -5.66 -5.36 8.33
N THR A 119 -5.43 -4.60 7.25
CA THR A 119 -4.10 -4.46 6.62
C THR A 119 -3.07 -3.87 7.58
N ASN A 120 -3.49 -2.97 8.48
CA ASN A 120 -2.61 -2.38 9.48
C ASN A 120 -2.14 -3.40 10.52
N LYS A 121 -2.99 -4.36 10.90
CA LYS A 121 -2.60 -5.44 11.81
C LYS A 121 -1.57 -6.37 11.18
N ASP A 122 -1.78 -6.75 9.92
CA ASP A 122 -0.86 -7.63 9.19
C ASP A 122 0.51 -6.98 8.99
N ALA A 123 0.53 -5.67 8.72
CA ALA A 123 1.78 -4.95 8.58
C ALA A 123 2.52 -4.78 9.92
N MET A 124 1.82 -4.55 11.04
CA MET A 124 2.44 -4.50 12.36
C MET A 124 3.08 -5.86 12.72
N SER A 125 2.37 -6.96 12.50
CA SER A 125 2.93 -8.30 12.77
C SER A 125 4.13 -8.60 11.88
N TYR A 126 4.13 -8.15 10.62
CA TYR A 126 5.29 -8.27 9.73
C TYR A 126 6.50 -7.45 10.19
N ILE A 127 6.28 -6.23 10.73
CA ILE A 127 7.34 -5.40 11.29
C ILE A 127 7.98 -6.09 12.49
N GLU A 128 7.18 -6.62 13.41
CA GLU A 128 7.64 -7.34 14.59
C GLU A 128 8.42 -8.62 14.22
N ALA A 129 7.90 -9.42 13.29
CA ALA A 129 8.61 -10.59 12.79
C ALA A 129 9.94 -10.21 12.09
N SER A 130 9.95 -9.09 11.38
CA SER A 130 11.15 -8.60 10.69
C SER A 130 12.20 -8.08 11.67
N SER A 131 11.81 -7.32 12.69
CA SER A 131 12.75 -6.82 13.71
C SER A 131 13.37 -7.96 14.51
N ALA A 132 12.60 -9.01 14.82
CA ALA A 132 13.12 -10.23 15.43
C ALA A 132 14.16 -10.93 14.54
N ARG A 133 13.90 -11.06 13.24
CA ARG A 133 14.88 -11.62 12.27
C ARG A 133 16.15 -10.77 12.19
N ILE A 134 16.01 -9.44 12.12
CA ILE A 134 17.15 -8.52 12.07
C ILE A 134 18.03 -8.68 13.32
N ALA A 135 17.43 -8.72 14.50
CA ALA A 135 18.17 -8.95 15.75
C ALA A 135 18.88 -10.32 15.78
N GLY A 136 18.30 -11.35 15.16
CA GLY A 136 18.96 -12.64 14.97
C GLY A 136 20.20 -12.53 14.06
N TYR A 137 20.05 -11.93 12.89
CA TYR A 137 21.15 -11.74 11.93
C TYR A 137 22.24 -10.81 12.46
N GLU A 138 21.91 -9.80 13.26
CA GLU A 138 22.90 -8.93 13.91
C GLU A 138 23.80 -9.71 14.86
N LYS A 139 23.23 -10.62 15.66
CA LYS A 139 24.00 -11.51 16.53
C LYS A 139 24.91 -12.46 15.74
N GLU A 140 24.43 -13.01 14.63
CA GLU A 140 25.24 -13.85 13.74
C GLU A 140 26.39 -13.04 13.11
N LEU A 141 26.12 -11.82 12.66
CA LEU A 141 27.15 -10.91 12.14
C LEU A 141 28.19 -10.55 13.20
N GLU A 142 27.78 -10.31 14.44
CA GLU A 142 28.70 -10.08 15.56
C GLU A 142 29.57 -11.31 15.84
N LYS A 143 28.98 -12.52 15.80
CA LYS A 143 29.75 -13.77 15.90
C LYS A 143 30.83 -13.86 14.83
N PHE A 144 30.52 -13.52 13.57
CA PHE A 144 31.50 -13.55 12.48
C PHE A 144 32.56 -12.45 12.58
N LYS A 145 32.20 -11.25 13.05
CA LYS A 145 33.15 -10.14 13.24
C LYS A 145 34.14 -10.38 14.37
N ASN A 146 33.69 -11.02 15.45
CA ASN A 146 34.50 -11.32 16.63
C ASN A 146 35.31 -12.62 16.49
N MET A 147 35.14 -13.34 15.38
CA MET A 147 35.86 -14.56 15.10
C MET A 147 37.33 -14.27 14.81
N VAL A 148 38.22 -15.11 15.34
CA VAL A 148 39.65 -15.04 15.00
C VAL A 148 39.81 -15.24 13.49
N PRO A 149 40.69 -14.47 12.81
CA PRO A 149 40.98 -14.68 11.39
C PRO A 149 41.33 -16.14 11.11
N PHE A 150 40.82 -16.68 10.00
CA PHE A 150 40.92 -18.10 9.67
C PHE A 150 42.37 -18.63 9.65
N ASP A 151 43.34 -17.79 9.25
CA ASP A 151 44.77 -18.14 9.19
C ASP A 151 45.42 -18.34 10.58
N GLN A 152 44.78 -17.82 11.64
CA GLN A 152 45.27 -17.89 13.01
C GLN A 152 44.36 -18.73 13.91
N MET A 153 43.33 -19.36 13.35
CA MET A 153 42.34 -20.12 14.11
C MET A 153 42.86 -21.53 14.41
N THR A 154 42.85 -21.92 15.70
CA THR A 154 43.17 -23.30 16.06
C THR A 154 41.99 -24.23 15.81
N ILE A 155 42.26 -25.54 15.65
CA ILE A 155 41.21 -26.55 15.47
C ILE A 155 40.23 -26.58 16.66
N GLU A 156 40.71 -26.22 17.85
CA GLU A 156 39.91 -26.15 19.08
C GLU A 156 38.95 -24.96 19.06
N ASP A 157 39.42 -23.79 18.63
CA ASP A 157 38.59 -22.58 18.45
C ASP A 157 37.54 -22.78 17.36
N LEU A 158 37.91 -23.45 16.26
CA LEU A 158 37.00 -23.81 15.17
C LEU A 158 35.88 -24.73 15.67
N ASN A 159 36.22 -25.77 16.44
CA ASN A 159 35.24 -26.68 17.03
C ASN A 159 34.35 -26.01 18.09
N ALA A 160 34.83 -24.96 18.76
CA ALA A 160 34.04 -24.17 19.71
C ALA A 160 33.06 -23.22 19.00
N ALA A 161 33.50 -22.57 17.92
CA ALA A 161 32.69 -21.67 17.11
C ALA A 161 31.67 -22.41 16.23
N PHE A 162 32.03 -23.59 15.71
CA PHE A 162 31.26 -24.40 14.78
C PHE A 162 31.19 -25.86 15.26
N PRO A 163 30.39 -26.15 16.31
CA PRO A 163 30.30 -27.49 16.88
C PRO A 163 29.77 -28.54 15.89
N GLU A 164 29.06 -28.13 14.84
CA GLU A 164 28.60 -28.99 13.74
C GLU A 164 29.76 -29.62 12.93
N THR A 165 30.90 -28.95 12.87
CA THR A 165 32.10 -29.42 12.14
C THR A 165 33.03 -30.30 12.98
N LYS A 166 32.65 -30.63 14.21
CA LYS A 166 33.50 -31.38 15.15
C LYS A 166 33.52 -32.88 14.86
N LEU A 167 34.72 -33.44 14.62
CA LEU A 167 34.91 -34.87 14.32
C LEU A 167 34.69 -35.72 15.60
N ASP A 168 33.73 -36.64 15.59
CA ASP A 168 33.46 -37.55 16.71
C ASP A 168 34.27 -38.86 16.60
N LYS A 169 35.52 -38.81 17.07
CA LYS A 169 36.45 -39.97 17.05
C LYS A 169 36.07 -41.11 17.99
N VAL A 170 35.28 -40.82 19.04
CA VAL A 170 34.79 -41.83 19.99
C VAL A 170 33.69 -42.67 19.36
N LYS A 171 32.79 -42.02 18.60
CA LYS A 171 31.63 -42.66 17.97
C LYS A 171 32.01 -43.36 16.68
N TYR A 172 32.93 -42.79 15.90
CA TYR A 172 33.44 -43.37 14.67
C TYR A 172 34.95 -43.62 14.83
N PRO A 173 35.35 -44.81 15.30
CA PRO A 173 36.76 -45.13 15.55
C PRO A 173 37.59 -45.30 14.28
N TYR A 174 36.94 -45.55 13.15
CA TYR A 174 37.57 -45.73 11.84
C TYR A 174 37.28 -44.54 10.93
N TRP A 175 38.23 -44.23 10.05
CA TRP A 175 38.08 -43.16 9.08
C TRP A 175 36.91 -43.45 8.12
N PRO A 176 36.03 -42.48 7.81
CA PRO A 176 36.13 -41.05 8.15
C PRO A 176 35.40 -40.80 9.48
N HIS A 177 36.06 -40.12 10.43
CA HIS A 177 35.59 -39.90 11.81
C HIS A 177 34.43 -38.88 11.91
N LYS A 178 33.35 -39.06 11.14
CA LYS A 178 32.70 -37.96 10.40
C LYS A 178 32.08 -36.84 11.26
N PRO A 179 32.52 -35.58 11.07
CA PRO A 179 31.82 -34.34 11.39
C PRO A 179 30.88 -33.91 10.28
N ILE A 180 29.91 -33.11 10.67
CA ILE A 180 28.60 -33.12 10.07
C ILE A 180 28.31 -31.73 9.53
N ALA A 181 28.69 -31.50 8.29
CA ALA A 181 27.62 -31.24 7.34
C ALA A 181 27.31 -32.52 6.53
N GLU A 182 28.15 -33.55 6.71
CA GLU A 182 28.42 -34.57 5.70
C GLU A 182 28.81 -35.92 6.31
N LEU A 183 27.92 -36.40 7.15
CA LEU A 183 27.32 -37.60 6.60
C LEU A 183 26.31 -37.18 5.53
#